data_AF-A0A3B0AZM8-F1
#
_entry.id   AF-A0A3B0AZM8-F1
#
_cell.length_a   1.000
_cell.length_b   1.000
_cell.length_c   1.000
_cell.angle_alpha   90.00
_cell.angle_beta   90.00
_cell.angle_gamma   90.00
#
_symmetry.space_group_name_H-M   'P 1'
#
loop_
_entity.id
_entity.type
_entity.pdbx_description
1 polymer ?
#
loop_
_entity_poly.entity_id
_entity_poly.type
_entity_poly.pdbx_seq_one_letter_code
_entity_poly.pdbx_strand_id
1 'polypeptide(L)'
;MQREREATEAVAAGGRMPRLTDYLRHGARTIGVEQQVTALWALMDDAPGIALHLPVLRGALRHGAIAIRLLNDLRGHHRERTEGKADALAIGLSAPEAYDRAEAAVEACRRALAPLTATAYVPAVALERVILWHSRMYHRFDPVRPGRAADAFRLPRKEPKADMEQEADMEQEVLDAIASGREYEPTKLAELFDRLEPVDATLLTGTWKGDGFEFTSENAVLLAQMRWYGKRFVDAGHVEPLLRLDEDGQVFSYEERGLATLHEVVFRGKPSAAMVYDQLPVIDHFRRITDDVLLCVMDKKGDPADFYFHLTRVP
;
A
#
# COMPACT_ATOMS: atom_id res chain seq x y z
N MET A 1 -11.65 -28.48 -12.23
CA MET A 1 -10.88 -29.11 -13.32
C MET A 1 -11.69 -30.07 -14.20
N GLN A 2 -12.16 -31.23 -13.73
CA GLN A 2 -12.88 -32.17 -14.62
C GLN A 2 -14.18 -31.59 -15.21
N ARG A 3 -15.00 -30.93 -14.37
CA ARG A 3 -16.22 -30.24 -14.82
C ARG A 3 -16.02 -29.13 -15.85
N GLU A 4 -14.91 -28.40 -15.80
CA GLU A 4 -14.62 -27.30 -16.75
C GLU A 4 -14.25 -27.84 -18.13
N ARG A 5 -13.62 -29.03 -18.18
CA ARG A 5 -13.36 -29.77 -19.42
C ARG A 5 -14.66 -30.34 -19.98
N GLU A 6 -15.45 -31.03 -19.15
CA GLU A 6 -16.76 -31.57 -19.53
C GLU A 6 -17.70 -30.48 -20.08
N ALA A 7 -17.67 -29.27 -19.50
CA ALA A 7 -18.42 -28.13 -20.01
C ALA A 7 -17.96 -27.68 -21.42
N THR A 8 -16.65 -27.70 -21.67
CA THR A 8 -16.09 -27.35 -22.98
C THR A 8 -16.41 -28.41 -24.03
N GLU A 9 -16.29 -29.70 -23.66
CA GLU A 9 -16.65 -30.85 -24.50
C GLU A 9 -18.15 -30.86 -24.84
N ALA A 10 -19.01 -30.59 -23.86
CA ALA A 10 -20.46 -30.51 -24.06
C ALA A 10 -20.84 -29.42 -25.07
N VAL A 11 -20.15 -28.27 -25.05
CA VAL A 11 -20.36 -27.19 -26.02
C VAL A 11 -19.84 -27.57 -27.41
N ALA A 12 -18.67 -28.20 -27.49
CA ALA A 12 -18.16 -28.73 -28.76
C ALA A 12 -19.12 -29.76 -29.40
N ALA A 13 -19.88 -30.48 -28.58
CA ALA A 13 -20.93 -31.41 -29.01
C ALA A 13 -22.31 -30.75 -29.30
N GLY A 14 -22.40 -29.42 -29.35
CA GLY A 14 -23.65 -28.69 -29.64
C GLY A 14 -24.52 -28.38 -28.42
N GLY A 15 -24.01 -28.63 -27.21
CA GLY A 15 -24.64 -28.24 -25.94
C GLY A 15 -24.48 -26.74 -25.62
N ARG A 16 -24.93 -26.33 -24.42
CA ARG A 16 -24.85 -24.94 -23.94
C ARG A 16 -23.81 -24.80 -22.84
N MET A 17 -23.13 -23.65 -22.79
CA MET A 17 -22.26 -23.29 -21.66
C MET A 17 -23.07 -23.24 -20.34
N PRO A 18 -22.46 -23.57 -19.19
CA PRO A 18 -23.12 -23.44 -17.90
C PRO A 18 -23.47 -21.98 -17.60
N ARG A 19 -24.53 -21.76 -16.81
CA ARG A 19 -24.85 -20.41 -16.33
C ARG A 19 -23.71 -19.91 -15.44
N LEU A 20 -23.35 -18.64 -15.57
CA LEU A 20 -22.30 -18.00 -14.77
C LEU A 20 -22.51 -18.22 -13.26
N THR A 21 -23.74 -18.14 -12.77
CA THR A 21 -24.07 -18.37 -11.35
C THR A 21 -23.71 -19.78 -10.89
N ASP A 22 -23.93 -20.79 -11.73
CA ASP A 22 -23.61 -22.19 -11.41
C ASP A 22 -22.11 -22.44 -11.48
N TYR A 23 -21.44 -21.82 -12.48
CA TYR A 23 -19.99 -21.81 -12.59
C TYR A 23 -19.34 -21.21 -11.34
N LEU A 24 -19.70 -19.99 -10.95
CA LEU A 24 -19.11 -19.30 -9.79
C LEU A 24 -19.40 -20.02 -8.47
N ARG A 25 -20.60 -20.60 -8.31
CA ARG A 25 -20.94 -21.40 -7.13
C ARG A 25 -20.01 -22.61 -6.99
N HIS A 26 -19.71 -23.28 -8.10
CA HIS A 26 -18.78 -24.40 -8.11
C HIS A 26 -17.33 -23.94 -7.95
N GLY A 27 -16.93 -22.93 -8.73
CA GLY A 27 -15.60 -22.34 -8.73
C GLY A 27 -15.15 -21.83 -7.37
N ALA A 28 -16.06 -21.23 -6.60
CA ALA A 28 -15.80 -20.79 -5.22
C ALA A 28 -15.48 -21.94 -4.26
N ARG A 29 -15.96 -23.17 -4.52
CA ARG A 29 -15.63 -24.35 -3.69
C ARG A 29 -14.33 -25.03 -4.11
N THR A 30 -13.97 -24.91 -5.39
CA THR A 30 -12.81 -25.60 -5.98
C THR A 30 -11.55 -24.75 -5.96
N ILE A 31 -11.64 -23.45 -5.70
CA ILE A 31 -10.50 -22.54 -5.65
C ILE A 31 -9.59 -22.74 -4.41
N GLY A 32 -9.97 -23.61 -3.47
CA GLY A 32 -9.11 -24.04 -2.36
C GLY A 32 -9.14 -23.15 -1.10
N VAL A 33 -9.74 -21.96 -1.20
CA VAL A 33 -9.73 -20.95 -0.13
C VAL A 33 -10.53 -21.42 1.10
N GLU A 34 -11.66 -22.09 0.87
CA GLU A 34 -12.48 -22.64 1.97
C GLU A 34 -11.71 -23.70 2.76
N GLN A 35 -10.98 -24.58 2.07
CA GLN A 35 -10.15 -25.62 2.69
C GLN A 35 -9.00 -25.00 3.49
N GLN A 36 -8.32 -24.00 2.93
CA GLN A 36 -7.24 -23.28 3.60
C GLN A 36 -7.73 -22.58 4.87
N VAL A 37 -8.81 -21.81 4.78
CA VAL A 37 -9.33 -21.02 5.92
C VAL A 37 -9.91 -21.95 6.99
N THR A 38 -10.60 -23.03 6.59
CA THR A 38 -11.11 -24.01 7.57
C THR A 38 -9.97 -24.69 8.32
N ALA A 39 -8.89 -25.06 7.63
CA ALA A 39 -7.70 -25.62 8.28
C ALA A 39 -7.05 -24.60 9.22
N LEU A 40 -6.97 -23.33 8.81
CA LEU A 40 -6.45 -22.26 9.64
C LEU A 40 -7.27 -22.07 10.92
N TRP A 41 -8.60 -22.01 10.81
CA TRP A 41 -9.49 -21.90 11.98
C TRP A 41 -9.39 -23.11 12.90
N ALA A 42 -9.19 -24.32 12.37
CA ALA A 42 -9.02 -25.53 13.18
C ALA A 42 -7.72 -25.54 14.00
N LEU A 43 -6.72 -24.77 13.58
CA LEU A 43 -5.43 -24.61 14.28
C LEU A 43 -5.41 -23.42 15.24
N MET A 44 -6.51 -22.67 15.36
CA MET A 44 -6.61 -21.54 16.28
C MET A 44 -7.11 -22.03 17.63
N ASP A 45 -6.19 -22.18 18.59
CA ASP A 45 -6.49 -22.62 19.96
C ASP A 45 -7.45 -21.65 20.70
N ASP A 46 -7.48 -20.38 20.31
CA ASP A 46 -8.25 -19.30 20.95
C ASP A 46 -9.37 -18.72 20.06
N ALA A 47 -10.17 -19.56 19.41
CA ALA A 47 -11.37 -19.12 18.68
C ALA A 47 -12.69 -19.38 19.45
N PRO A 48 -12.86 -18.88 20.70
CA PRO A 48 -14.11 -19.08 21.41
C PRO A 48 -15.26 -18.48 20.60
N GLY A 49 -16.37 -19.21 20.52
CA GLY A 49 -17.57 -18.75 19.83
C GLY A 49 -17.51 -18.77 18.30
N ILE A 50 -16.56 -19.46 17.65
CA ILE A 50 -16.56 -19.56 16.18
C ILE A 50 -17.88 -20.09 15.61
N ALA A 51 -18.53 -21.01 16.33
CA ALA A 51 -19.85 -21.51 15.96
C ALA A 51 -20.92 -20.39 15.91
N LEU A 52 -20.84 -19.39 16.80
CA LEU A 52 -21.76 -18.24 16.84
C LEU A 52 -21.57 -17.33 15.62
N HIS A 53 -20.33 -17.14 15.18
CA HIS A 53 -19.98 -16.28 14.06
C HIS A 53 -19.93 -17.01 12.71
N LEU A 54 -20.07 -18.34 12.71
CA LEU A 54 -19.94 -19.18 11.52
C LEU A 54 -20.85 -18.75 10.36
N PRO A 55 -22.11 -18.32 10.55
CA PRO A 55 -22.93 -17.82 9.45
C PRO A 55 -22.33 -16.60 8.74
N VAL A 56 -21.82 -15.63 9.51
CA VAL A 56 -21.16 -14.42 8.98
C VAL A 56 -19.86 -14.79 8.29
N LEU A 57 -19.01 -15.60 8.94
CA LEU A 57 -17.73 -16.05 8.39
C LEU A 57 -17.92 -16.83 7.07
N ARG A 58 -18.91 -17.73 7.00
CA ARG A 58 -19.21 -18.49 5.77
C ARG A 58 -19.76 -17.61 4.65
N GLY A 59 -20.57 -16.60 4.99
CA GLY A 59 -21.05 -15.60 4.03
C GLY A 59 -19.90 -14.81 3.43
N ALA A 60 -19.04 -14.26 4.29
CA ALA A 60 -17.83 -13.53 3.87
C ALA A 60 -16.89 -14.40 3.04
N LEU A 61 -16.61 -15.64 3.48
CA LEU A 61 -15.76 -16.59 2.78
C LEU A 61 -16.28 -16.88 1.36
N ARG A 62 -17.60 -17.01 1.19
CA ARG A 62 -18.19 -17.21 -0.14
C ARG A 62 -17.91 -16.01 -1.06
N HIS A 63 -18.05 -14.78 -0.57
CA HIS A 63 -17.72 -13.58 -1.35
C HIS A 63 -16.24 -13.57 -1.73
N GLY A 64 -15.34 -13.80 -0.77
CA GLY A 64 -13.90 -13.86 -1.02
C GLY A 64 -13.51 -14.97 -2.02
N ALA A 65 -14.09 -16.16 -1.91
CA ALA A 65 -13.82 -17.26 -2.83
C ALA A 65 -14.31 -16.99 -4.26
N ILE A 66 -15.43 -16.28 -4.44
CA ILE A 66 -15.89 -15.80 -5.76
C ILE A 66 -14.89 -14.81 -6.34
N ALA A 67 -14.39 -13.86 -5.54
CA ALA A 67 -13.39 -12.90 -5.99
C ALA A 67 -12.11 -13.60 -6.47
N ILE A 68 -11.58 -14.52 -5.66
CA ILE A 68 -10.35 -15.27 -5.97
C ILE A 68 -10.54 -16.14 -7.22
N ARG A 69 -11.71 -16.75 -7.41
CA ARG A 69 -12.06 -17.45 -8.65
C ARG A 69 -11.99 -16.53 -9.87
N LEU A 70 -12.64 -15.37 -9.83
CA LEU A 70 -12.63 -14.44 -10.96
C LEU A 70 -11.21 -13.90 -11.27
N LEU A 71 -10.41 -13.61 -10.26
CA LEU A 71 -9.01 -13.19 -10.44
C LEU A 71 -8.14 -14.31 -11.00
N ASN A 72 -8.37 -15.56 -10.58
CA ASN A 72 -7.72 -16.73 -11.14
C ASN A 72 -8.05 -16.89 -12.63
N ASP A 73 -9.33 -16.80 -12.99
CA ASP A 73 -9.80 -16.91 -14.37
C ASP A 73 -9.22 -15.79 -15.25
N LEU A 74 -9.23 -14.54 -14.77
CA LEU A 74 -8.63 -13.41 -15.48
C LEU A 74 -7.14 -13.59 -15.74
N ARG A 75 -6.40 -14.05 -14.73
CA ARG A 75 -4.95 -14.27 -14.83
C ARG A 75 -4.62 -15.48 -15.72
N GLY A 76 -5.45 -16.52 -15.64
CA GLY A 76 -5.26 -17.81 -16.30
C GLY A 76 -5.90 -17.94 -17.69
N HIS A 77 -6.73 -17.00 -18.13
CA HIS A 77 -7.62 -17.16 -19.29
C HIS A 77 -6.93 -17.70 -20.54
N HIS A 78 -5.81 -17.08 -20.94
CA HIS A 78 -5.06 -17.50 -22.12
C HIS A 78 -4.54 -18.94 -22.00
N ARG A 79 -4.05 -19.32 -20.80
CA ARG A 79 -3.59 -20.68 -20.51
C ARG A 79 -4.76 -21.65 -20.55
N GLU A 80 -5.87 -21.34 -19.88
CA GLU A 80 -7.01 -22.25 -19.75
C GLU A 80 -7.73 -22.49 -21.08
N ARG A 81 -7.81 -21.47 -21.94
CA ARG A 81 -8.22 -21.64 -23.34
C ARG A 81 -7.37 -22.64 -24.10
N THR A 82 -6.04 -22.59 -23.98
CA THR A 82 -5.15 -23.55 -24.66
C THR A 82 -5.25 -24.97 -24.08
N GLU A 83 -5.69 -25.10 -22.84
CA GLU A 83 -5.90 -26.38 -22.16
C GLU A 83 -7.32 -26.94 -22.34
N GLY A 84 -8.19 -26.26 -23.11
CA GLY A 84 -9.57 -26.68 -23.36
C GLY A 84 -10.46 -26.63 -22.12
N LYS A 85 -10.20 -25.68 -21.21
CA LYS A 85 -10.98 -25.48 -19.97
C LYS A 85 -11.85 -24.23 -20.09
N ALA A 86 -13.11 -24.35 -19.66
CA ALA A 86 -14.02 -23.21 -19.57
C ALA A 86 -13.76 -22.41 -18.30
N ASP A 87 -13.64 -21.10 -18.45
CA ASP A 87 -13.56 -20.11 -17.37
C ASP A 87 -14.69 -19.08 -17.47
N ALA A 88 -14.76 -18.13 -16.53
CA ALA A 88 -15.80 -17.10 -16.54
C ALA A 88 -15.83 -16.27 -17.84
N LEU A 89 -14.67 -16.04 -18.47
CA LEU A 89 -14.57 -15.26 -19.72
C LEU A 89 -15.07 -16.08 -20.91
N ALA A 90 -14.76 -17.37 -20.97
CA ALA A 90 -15.29 -18.31 -21.96
C ALA A 90 -16.82 -18.48 -21.88
N ILE A 91 -17.41 -18.27 -20.69
CA ILE A 91 -18.86 -18.30 -20.47
C ILE A 91 -19.55 -16.98 -20.91
N GLY A 92 -18.77 -15.96 -21.28
CA GLY A 92 -19.26 -14.71 -21.87
C GLY A 92 -19.10 -13.47 -21.00
N LEU A 93 -18.33 -13.54 -19.91
CA LEU A 93 -18.01 -12.36 -19.10
C LEU A 93 -16.85 -11.59 -19.73
N SER A 94 -16.98 -10.27 -19.92
CA SER A 94 -15.81 -9.49 -20.36
C SER A 94 -14.77 -9.38 -19.24
N ALA A 95 -13.50 -9.15 -19.61
CA ALA A 95 -12.44 -9.02 -18.61
C ALA A 95 -12.66 -7.85 -17.62
N PRO A 96 -13.12 -6.65 -18.06
CA PRO A 96 -13.48 -5.58 -17.13
C PRO A 96 -14.63 -5.96 -16.19
N GLU A 97 -15.71 -6.57 -16.70
CA GLU A 97 -16.83 -7.01 -15.85
C GLU A 97 -16.42 -8.08 -14.83
N ALA A 98 -15.55 -9.01 -15.24
CA ALA A 98 -15.01 -10.01 -14.33
C ALA A 98 -14.18 -9.37 -13.22
N TYR A 99 -13.38 -8.36 -13.56
CA TYR A 99 -12.58 -7.61 -12.60
C TYR A 99 -13.45 -6.83 -11.61
N ASP A 100 -14.41 -6.05 -12.11
CA ASP A 100 -15.33 -5.26 -11.28
C ASP A 100 -16.13 -6.14 -10.32
N ARG A 101 -16.54 -7.33 -10.78
CA ARG A 101 -17.21 -8.32 -9.92
C ARG A 101 -16.29 -8.91 -8.88
N ALA A 102 -15.02 -9.15 -9.21
CA ALA A 102 -14.02 -9.61 -8.25
C ALA A 102 -13.83 -8.57 -7.14
N GLU A 103 -13.64 -7.31 -7.51
CA GLU A 103 -13.50 -6.18 -6.57
C GLU A 103 -14.74 -6.01 -5.70
N ALA A 104 -15.93 -6.02 -6.29
CA ALA A 104 -17.19 -5.95 -5.54
C ALA A 104 -17.36 -7.11 -4.55
N ALA A 105 -16.85 -8.30 -4.90
CA ALA A 105 -16.90 -9.47 -4.03
C ALA A 105 -15.84 -9.40 -2.90
N VAL A 106 -14.63 -8.88 -3.14
CA VAL A 106 -13.66 -8.58 -2.07
C VAL A 106 -14.29 -7.60 -1.08
N GLU A 107 -14.87 -6.53 -1.59
CA GLU A 107 -15.46 -5.48 -0.77
C GLU A 107 -16.70 -5.98 0.01
N ALA A 108 -17.54 -6.83 -0.60
CA ALA A 108 -18.64 -7.50 0.11
C ALA A 108 -18.13 -8.43 1.23
N CYS A 109 -17.00 -9.12 1.01
CA CYS A 109 -16.34 -9.92 2.04
C CYS A 109 -15.90 -9.04 3.22
N ARG A 110 -15.21 -7.93 2.96
CA ARG A 110 -14.74 -6.99 4.00
C ARG A 110 -15.89 -6.40 4.79
N ARG A 111 -16.93 -5.90 4.12
CA ARG A 111 -18.13 -5.37 4.81
C ARG A 111 -18.81 -6.39 5.70
N ALA A 112 -18.90 -7.65 5.26
CA ALA A 112 -19.48 -8.71 6.07
C ALA A 112 -18.64 -9.02 7.32
N LEU A 113 -17.31 -8.87 7.24
CA LEU A 113 -16.38 -9.10 8.34
C LEU A 113 -16.21 -7.90 9.26
N ALA A 114 -16.52 -6.68 8.81
CA ALA A 114 -16.27 -5.43 9.52
C ALA A 114 -16.71 -5.42 10.99
N PRO A 115 -17.91 -5.93 11.37
CA PRO A 115 -18.31 -5.96 12.78
C PRO A 115 -17.43 -6.85 13.66
N LEU A 116 -16.85 -7.91 13.08
CA LEU A 116 -16.00 -8.86 13.78
C LEU A 116 -14.53 -8.42 13.77
N THR A 117 -14.07 -7.80 12.69
CA THR A 117 -12.69 -7.25 12.64
C THR A 117 -12.54 -6.04 13.55
N ALA A 118 -13.60 -5.23 13.71
CA ALA A 118 -13.62 -4.10 14.65
C ALA A 118 -13.42 -4.52 16.12
N THR A 119 -13.79 -5.76 16.48
CA THR A 119 -13.56 -6.32 17.82
C THR A 119 -12.29 -7.17 17.89
N ALA A 120 -11.42 -7.08 16.87
CA ALA A 120 -10.21 -7.90 16.72
C ALA A 120 -10.48 -9.42 16.76
N TYR A 121 -11.66 -9.86 16.31
CA TYR A 121 -11.99 -11.28 16.29
C TYR A 121 -11.10 -12.05 15.31
N VAL A 122 -10.18 -12.83 15.85
CA VAL A 122 -9.06 -13.44 15.12
C VAL A 122 -9.49 -14.24 13.88
N PRO A 123 -10.53 -15.10 13.91
CA PRO A 123 -10.99 -15.82 12.72
C PRO A 123 -11.43 -14.91 11.57
N ALA A 124 -12.05 -13.76 11.88
CA ALA A 124 -12.50 -12.79 10.88
C ALA A 124 -11.31 -12.02 10.30
N VAL A 125 -10.39 -11.54 11.14
CA VAL A 125 -9.16 -10.87 10.71
C VAL A 125 -8.32 -11.78 9.82
N ALA A 126 -8.20 -13.07 10.19
CA ALA A 126 -7.46 -14.04 9.42
C ALA A 126 -8.10 -14.30 8.05
N LEU A 127 -9.43 -14.46 7.99
CA LEU A 127 -10.14 -14.58 6.72
C LEU A 127 -9.94 -13.34 5.84
N GLU A 128 -10.11 -12.13 6.38
CA GLU A 128 -9.89 -10.89 5.63
C GLU A 128 -8.47 -10.83 5.03
N ARG A 129 -7.45 -11.13 5.85
CA ARG A 129 -6.05 -11.17 5.42
C ARG A 129 -5.79 -12.21 4.34
N VAL A 130 -6.36 -13.41 4.45
CA VAL A 130 -6.24 -14.45 3.42
C VAL A 130 -6.85 -13.98 2.11
N ILE A 131 -8.03 -13.37 2.12
CA ILE A 131 -8.68 -12.87 0.90
C ILE A 131 -7.89 -11.74 0.26
N LEU A 132 -7.43 -10.76 1.06
CA LEU A 132 -6.62 -9.65 0.57
C LEU A 132 -5.28 -10.11 -0.01
N TRP A 133 -4.62 -11.07 0.65
CA TRP A 133 -3.36 -11.62 0.16
C TRP A 133 -3.55 -12.32 -1.18
N HIS A 134 -4.57 -13.19 -1.32
CA HIS A 134 -4.84 -13.88 -2.58
C HIS A 134 -5.18 -12.91 -3.71
N SER A 135 -6.02 -11.90 -3.41
CA SER A 135 -6.36 -10.88 -4.39
C SER A 135 -5.10 -10.18 -4.92
N ARG A 136 -4.26 -9.65 -4.02
CA ARG A 136 -2.99 -9.00 -4.35
C ARG A 136 -2.00 -9.92 -5.08
N MET A 137 -1.97 -11.20 -4.72
CA MET A 137 -1.11 -12.20 -5.36
C MET A 137 -1.42 -12.32 -6.86
N TYR A 138 -2.70 -12.42 -7.24
CA TYR A 138 -3.09 -12.51 -8.66
C TYR A 138 -2.78 -11.24 -9.47
N HIS A 139 -2.70 -10.07 -8.82
CA HIS A 139 -2.17 -8.87 -9.47
C HIS A 139 -0.68 -9.00 -9.80
N ARG A 140 0.10 -9.65 -8.92
CA ARG A 140 1.57 -9.70 -9.02
C ARG A 140 2.07 -10.85 -9.89
N PHE A 141 1.54 -12.07 -9.75
CA PHE A 141 2.00 -13.24 -10.51
C PHE A 141 0.90 -14.29 -10.73
N ASP A 142 1.12 -15.20 -11.69
CA ASP A 142 0.30 -16.42 -11.84
C ASP A 142 0.92 -17.53 -10.97
N PRO A 143 0.22 -18.06 -9.95
CA PRO A 143 0.74 -19.11 -9.09
C PRO A 143 0.97 -20.45 -9.82
N VAL A 144 0.33 -20.68 -10.97
CA VAL A 144 0.50 -21.90 -11.77
C VAL A 144 1.76 -21.83 -12.65
N ARG A 145 2.15 -20.63 -13.08
CA ARG A 145 3.36 -20.38 -13.91
C ARG A 145 4.12 -19.15 -13.44
N PRO A 146 4.82 -19.23 -12.29
CA PRO A 146 5.63 -18.11 -11.78
C PRO A 146 6.75 -17.77 -12.79
N GLY A 147 6.83 -16.51 -13.22
CA GLY A 147 7.93 -16.00 -14.07
C GLY A 147 7.58 -15.52 -15.48
N ARG A 148 6.38 -15.78 -16.01
CA ARG A 148 5.92 -15.27 -17.33
C ARG A 148 4.85 -14.17 -17.21
N ALA A 149 5.15 -13.10 -16.48
CA ALA A 149 4.23 -11.97 -16.32
C ALA A 149 4.03 -11.13 -17.61
N ALA A 150 4.83 -11.37 -18.66
CA ALA A 150 4.90 -10.49 -19.83
C ALA A 150 3.68 -10.54 -20.76
N ASP A 151 2.96 -11.68 -20.84
CA ASP A 151 1.86 -11.89 -21.80
C ASP A 151 0.48 -12.09 -21.16
N ALA A 152 0.37 -12.02 -19.83
CA ALA A 152 -0.90 -12.19 -19.13
C ALA A 152 -1.69 -10.87 -19.10
N PHE A 153 -3.03 -10.96 -19.13
CA PHE A 153 -3.92 -9.81 -18.93
C PHE A 153 -3.50 -9.07 -17.65
N ARG A 154 -3.08 -7.81 -17.80
CA ARG A 154 -2.83 -6.94 -16.65
C ARG A 154 -4.18 -6.61 -16.03
N LEU A 155 -4.43 -7.20 -14.86
CA LEU A 155 -5.57 -6.83 -14.04
C LEU A 155 -5.54 -5.31 -13.81
N PRO A 156 -6.65 -4.59 -14.05
CA PRO A 156 -6.74 -3.19 -13.69
C PRO A 156 -6.35 -3.02 -12.22
N ARG A 157 -5.72 -1.90 -11.86
CA ARG A 157 -5.61 -1.51 -10.45
C ARG A 157 -6.79 -0.58 -10.17
N LYS A 158 -7.67 -0.98 -9.26
CA LYS A 158 -8.59 -0.03 -8.65
C LYS A 158 -7.83 0.71 -7.58
N GLU A 159 -7.40 1.93 -7.90
CA GLU A 159 -7.06 2.88 -6.85
C GLU A 159 -8.36 3.16 -6.08
N PRO A 160 -8.39 2.96 -4.75
CA PRO A 160 -9.61 3.13 -3.99
C PRO A 160 -10.03 4.60 -4.06
N LYS A 161 -11.08 4.90 -4.83
CA LYS A 161 -11.48 6.28 -5.14
C LYS A 161 -11.84 7.12 -3.90
N ALA A 162 -12.43 6.50 -2.88
CA ALA A 162 -12.76 7.17 -1.62
C ALA A 162 -11.53 7.39 -0.73
N ASP A 163 -10.57 6.46 -0.75
CA ASP A 163 -9.31 6.63 -0.04
C ASP A 163 -8.45 7.67 -0.77
N MET A 164 -8.44 7.70 -2.12
CA MET A 164 -7.75 8.72 -2.92
C MET A 164 -8.36 10.12 -2.76
N GLU A 165 -9.69 10.24 -2.64
CA GLU A 165 -10.33 11.53 -2.38
C GLU A 165 -9.95 12.04 -0.97
N GLN A 166 -9.91 11.18 0.05
CA GLN A 166 -9.43 11.55 1.39
C GLN A 166 -7.90 11.72 1.47
N GLU A 167 -7.12 10.99 0.64
CA GLU A 167 -5.66 11.13 0.50
C GLU A 167 -5.31 12.46 -0.13
N ALA A 168 -5.94 12.77 -1.26
CA ALA A 168 -5.79 14.06 -1.92
C ALA A 168 -6.23 15.19 -0.99
N ASP A 169 -7.28 15.00 -0.19
CA ASP A 169 -7.73 16.00 0.78
C ASP A 169 -6.68 16.24 1.88
N MET A 170 -6.11 15.18 2.45
CA MET A 170 -5.09 15.29 3.51
C MET A 170 -3.74 15.81 2.98
N GLU A 171 -3.30 15.36 1.81
CA GLU A 171 -2.11 15.89 1.14
C GLU A 171 -2.29 17.38 0.82
N GLN A 172 -3.46 17.78 0.33
CA GLN A 172 -3.78 19.17 0.03
C GLN A 172 -3.86 20.02 1.31
N GLU A 173 -4.46 19.53 2.39
CA GLU A 173 -4.44 20.21 3.70
C GLU A 173 -3.02 20.48 4.20
N VAL A 174 -2.12 19.50 4.07
CA VAL A 174 -0.72 19.65 4.46
C VAL A 174 0.01 20.62 3.53
N LEU A 175 -0.22 20.56 2.21
CA LEU A 175 0.31 21.54 1.27
C LEU A 175 -0.17 22.97 1.59
N ASP A 176 -1.43 23.14 1.97
CA ASP A 176 -1.99 24.42 2.38
C ASP A 176 -1.38 24.90 3.70
N ALA A 177 -1.12 23.99 4.65
CA ALA A 177 -0.41 24.29 5.89
C ALA A 177 1.04 24.75 5.62
N ILE A 178 1.76 24.05 4.74
CA ILE A 178 3.12 24.42 4.28
C ILE A 178 3.10 25.81 3.63
N ALA A 179 2.18 26.05 2.70
CA ALA A 179 2.09 27.32 1.98
C ALA A 179 1.74 28.50 2.90
N SER A 180 1.02 28.24 4.00
CA SER A 180 0.61 29.25 4.98
C SER A 180 1.52 29.34 6.21
N GLY A 181 2.53 28.47 6.32
CA GLY A 181 3.45 28.41 7.47
C GLY A 181 2.73 28.13 8.80
N ARG A 182 1.66 27.34 8.77
CA ARG A 182 0.84 27.01 9.95
C ARG A 182 1.24 25.67 10.56
N GLU A 183 0.99 25.54 11.86
CA GLU A 183 1.18 24.27 12.57
C GLU A 183 0.23 23.19 12.03
N TYR A 184 0.66 21.92 12.13
CA TYR A 184 -0.17 20.76 11.79
C TYR A 184 0.02 19.63 12.81
N GLU A 185 -1.03 18.86 13.05
CA GLU A 185 -1.05 17.88 14.14
C GLU A 185 -0.09 16.69 13.88
N PRO A 186 0.84 16.35 14.79
CA PRO A 186 1.82 15.29 14.58
C PRO A 186 1.22 13.90 14.30
N THR A 187 0.10 13.56 14.94
CA THR A 187 -0.59 12.28 14.70
C THR A 187 -1.04 12.15 13.25
N LYS A 188 -1.59 13.22 12.69
CA LYS A 188 -2.00 13.26 11.28
C LYS A 188 -0.79 13.22 10.35
N LEU A 189 0.30 13.93 10.68
CA LEU A 189 1.55 13.84 9.89
C LEU A 189 2.11 12.41 9.87
N ALA A 190 2.05 11.70 11.00
CA ALA A 190 2.46 10.30 11.08
C ALA A 190 1.60 9.39 10.19
N GLU A 191 0.27 9.56 10.23
CA GLU A 191 -0.67 8.82 9.37
C GLU A 191 -0.42 9.09 7.88
N LEU A 192 -0.22 10.35 7.49
CA LEU A 192 0.09 10.72 6.12
C LEU A 192 1.44 10.11 5.69
N PHE A 193 2.49 10.29 6.50
CA PHE A 193 3.84 9.81 6.21
C PHE A 193 3.88 8.31 5.93
N ASP A 194 3.15 7.51 6.70
CA ASP A 194 3.09 6.05 6.51
C ASP A 194 2.46 5.65 5.16
N ARG A 195 1.62 6.51 4.59
CA ARG A 195 0.92 6.27 3.30
C ARG A 195 1.76 6.71 2.12
N LEU A 196 2.41 7.88 2.20
CA LEU A 196 3.16 8.49 1.10
C LEU A 196 4.21 7.56 0.47
N GLU A 197 4.46 7.76 -0.82
CA GLU A 197 5.43 6.98 -1.59
C GLU A 197 6.88 7.26 -1.10
N PRO A 198 7.76 6.25 -1.17
CA PRO A 198 9.18 6.45 -0.93
C PRO A 198 9.79 7.36 -2.00
N VAL A 199 10.97 7.89 -1.70
CA VAL A 199 11.78 8.66 -2.64
C VAL A 199 13.11 7.99 -2.88
N ASP A 200 13.60 8.12 -4.11
CA ASP A 200 14.94 7.71 -4.51
C ASP A 200 15.93 8.87 -4.33
N ALA A 201 17.21 8.56 -4.09
CA ALA A 201 18.24 9.55 -3.83
C ALA A 201 18.39 10.57 -4.98
N THR A 202 18.09 10.16 -6.21
CA THR A 202 18.13 11.02 -7.40
C THR A 202 17.12 12.17 -7.32
N LEU A 203 15.93 11.94 -6.75
CA LEU A 203 14.91 12.98 -6.56
C LEU A 203 15.41 14.10 -5.64
N LEU A 204 16.20 13.74 -4.62
CA LEU A 204 16.67 14.67 -3.58
C LEU A 204 17.71 15.66 -4.08
N THR A 205 18.41 15.35 -5.18
CA THR A 205 19.48 16.20 -5.72
C THR A 205 19.00 17.66 -5.88
N GLY A 206 19.78 18.61 -5.36
CA GLY A 206 19.48 20.04 -5.38
C GLY A 206 19.33 20.67 -4.00
N THR A 207 18.85 21.91 -3.99
CA THR A 207 18.64 22.70 -2.76
C THR A 207 17.16 22.69 -2.38
N TRP A 208 16.90 22.50 -1.09
CA TRP A 208 15.55 22.45 -0.55
C TRP A 208 15.45 23.39 0.64
N LYS A 209 14.43 24.24 0.63
CA LYS A 209 14.07 25.07 1.78
C LYS A 209 13.28 24.23 2.77
N GLY A 210 13.66 24.26 4.04
CA GLY A 210 13.01 23.48 5.09
C GLY A 210 12.30 24.34 6.13
N ASP A 211 11.23 23.79 6.70
CA ASP A 211 10.55 24.35 7.88
C ASP A 211 9.84 23.25 8.70
N GLY A 212 9.58 23.54 9.97
CA GLY A 212 8.89 22.63 10.89
C GLY A 212 7.36 22.83 10.88
N PHE A 213 6.62 21.78 11.26
CA PHE A 213 5.17 21.88 11.49
C PHE A 213 4.81 22.28 12.93
N GLU A 214 5.80 22.41 13.82
CA GLU A 214 5.63 22.84 15.20
C GLU A 214 6.77 23.77 15.61
N PHE A 215 6.50 24.65 16.59
CA PHE A 215 7.45 25.69 17.00
C PHE A 215 7.94 25.57 18.46
N THR A 216 7.46 24.57 19.21
CA THR A 216 7.68 24.51 20.67
C THR A 216 8.66 23.45 21.14
N SER A 217 8.95 22.43 20.33
CA SER A 217 9.92 21.39 20.69
C SER A 217 11.35 21.92 20.71
N GLU A 218 12.23 21.24 21.43
CA GLU A 218 13.65 21.61 21.51
C GLU A 218 14.30 21.68 20.12
N ASN A 219 13.92 20.78 19.22
CA ASN A 219 14.41 20.75 17.85
C ASN A 219 13.91 21.96 17.05
N ALA A 220 12.63 22.34 17.19
CA ALA A 220 12.09 23.54 16.55
C ALA A 220 12.79 24.82 17.03
N VAL A 221 12.97 24.97 18.35
CA VAL A 221 13.68 26.11 18.95
C VAL A 221 15.12 26.18 18.46
N LEU A 222 15.81 25.04 18.39
CA LEU A 222 17.19 24.97 17.91
C LEU A 222 17.29 25.40 16.44
N LEU A 223 16.42 24.89 15.55
CA LEU A 223 16.40 25.24 14.12
C LEU A 223 16.12 26.74 13.91
N ALA A 224 15.19 27.32 14.69
CA ALA A 224 14.90 28.75 14.66
C ALA A 224 16.10 29.60 15.11
N GLN A 225 16.75 29.24 16.21
CA GLN A 225 17.96 29.93 16.70
C GLN A 225 19.12 29.87 15.70
N MET A 226 19.23 28.75 14.97
CA MET A 226 20.23 28.60 13.92
C MET A 226 19.86 29.35 12.63
N ARG A 227 18.67 29.96 12.51
CA ARG A 227 18.18 30.54 11.24
C ARG A 227 18.30 29.54 10.10
N TRP A 228 17.87 28.30 10.36
CA TRP A 228 17.94 27.22 9.40
C TRP A 228 17.14 27.57 8.14
N TYR A 229 17.78 27.43 6.98
CA TYR A 229 17.20 27.65 5.67
C TYR A 229 16.69 26.34 5.07
N GLY A 230 17.43 25.24 5.24
CA GLY A 230 17.11 23.98 4.60
C GLY A 230 18.32 23.07 4.40
N LYS A 231 18.33 22.33 3.29
CA LYS A 231 19.33 21.29 2.99
C LYS A 231 19.78 21.37 1.54
N ARG A 232 21.02 20.97 1.25
CA ARG A 232 21.51 20.77 -0.13
C ARG A 232 22.06 19.37 -0.30
N PHE A 233 21.51 18.63 -1.26
CA PHE A 233 21.95 17.29 -1.63
C PHE A 233 22.74 17.41 -2.94
N VAL A 234 24.07 17.31 -2.85
CA VAL A 234 24.92 17.37 -4.04
C VAL A 234 24.91 16.02 -4.75
N ASP A 235 25.14 14.96 -3.99
CA ASP A 235 24.98 13.56 -4.42
C ASP A 235 24.78 12.66 -3.18
N ALA A 236 24.75 11.34 -3.39
CA ALA A 236 24.52 10.39 -2.30
C ALA A 236 25.64 10.38 -1.25
N GLY A 237 26.87 10.74 -1.62
CA GLY A 237 28.03 10.78 -0.72
C GLY A 237 28.31 12.17 -0.12
N HIS A 238 27.58 13.21 -0.54
CA HIS A 238 27.80 14.57 -0.04
C HIS A 238 26.49 15.34 0.10
N VAL A 239 26.05 15.49 1.35
CA VAL A 239 24.88 16.29 1.72
C VAL A 239 25.29 17.34 2.74
N GLU A 240 24.78 18.55 2.52
CA GLU A 240 24.87 19.67 3.45
C GLU A 240 23.55 19.80 4.20
N PRO A 241 23.46 19.23 5.42
CA PRO A 241 22.18 19.03 6.09
C PRO A 241 21.62 20.29 6.76
N LEU A 242 22.46 21.31 6.95
CA LEU A 242 22.15 22.52 7.70
C LEU A 242 22.59 23.75 6.92
N LEU A 243 21.80 24.13 5.91
CA LEU A 243 21.94 25.46 5.30
C LEU A 243 21.40 26.52 6.26
N ARG A 244 22.09 27.64 6.40
CA ARG A 244 21.71 28.78 7.25
C ARG A 244 21.70 30.08 6.45
N LEU A 245 20.95 31.05 6.94
CA LEU A 245 21.01 32.43 6.46
C LEU A 245 21.99 33.24 7.30
N ASP A 246 22.90 33.95 6.64
CA ASP A 246 23.76 34.95 7.29
C ASP A 246 23.00 36.27 7.55
N GLU A 247 23.69 37.28 8.07
CA GLU A 247 23.11 38.60 8.38
C GLU A 247 22.60 39.33 7.12
N ASP A 248 23.24 39.09 5.97
CA ASP A 248 22.88 39.68 4.68
C ASP A 248 21.82 38.85 3.92
N GLY A 249 21.40 37.72 4.48
CA GLY A 249 20.40 36.81 3.90
C GLY A 249 20.95 35.84 2.87
N GLN A 250 22.27 35.67 2.78
CA GLN A 250 22.89 34.66 1.93
C GLN A 250 22.84 33.28 2.57
N VAL A 251 22.65 32.26 1.75
CA VAL A 251 22.57 30.86 2.17
C VAL A 251 23.96 30.24 2.17
N PHE A 252 24.40 29.69 3.30
CA PHE A 252 25.68 29.00 3.45
C PHE A 252 25.52 27.67 4.21
N SER A 253 26.47 26.74 4.02
CA SER A 253 26.51 25.45 4.73
C SER A 253 27.11 25.61 6.13
N TYR A 254 26.44 25.11 7.16
CA TYR A 254 26.94 25.10 8.53
C TYR A 254 27.49 23.71 8.90
N GLU A 255 28.81 23.58 8.82
CA GLU A 255 29.49 22.29 8.90
C GLU A 255 29.97 21.91 10.32
N GLU A 256 29.81 22.77 11.33
CA GLU A 256 30.28 22.50 12.70
C GLU A 256 29.60 21.28 13.36
N ARG A 257 28.44 20.87 12.83
CA ARG A 257 27.70 19.67 13.27
C ARG A 257 27.91 18.45 12.34
N GLY A 258 28.87 18.54 11.43
CA GLY A 258 29.14 17.54 10.40
C GLY A 258 28.23 17.66 9.18
N LEU A 259 28.60 16.91 8.15
CA LEU A 259 27.81 16.73 6.94
C LEU A 259 26.89 15.51 7.07
N ALA A 260 26.33 15.05 5.96
CA ALA A 260 25.52 13.86 5.90
C ALA A 260 25.69 13.11 4.58
N THR A 261 25.17 11.88 4.55
CA THR A 261 25.12 11.01 3.37
C THR A 261 23.72 10.45 3.16
N LEU A 262 23.39 10.06 1.93
CA LEU A 262 22.12 9.40 1.60
C LEU A 262 22.28 7.89 1.55
N HIS A 263 21.37 7.19 2.22
CA HIS A 263 21.29 5.73 2.22
C HIS A 263 19.85 5.29 2.03
N GLU A 264 19.65 4.10 1.48
CA GLU A 264 18.34 3.45 1.55
C GLU A 264 18.16 2.87 2.95
N VAL A 265 17.15 3.36 3.67
CA VAL A 265 16.84 2.94 5.05
C VAL A 265 15.39 2.52 5.14
N VAL A 266 15.13 1.40 5.82
CA VAL A 266 13.77 0.94 6.11
C VAL A 266 13.29 1.62 7.39
N PHE A 267 12.26 2.46 7.26
CA PHE A 267 11.56 3.06 8.40
C PHE A 267 10.08 2.67 8.34
N ARG A 268 9.55 2.20 9.47
CA ARG A 268 8.17 1.69 9.61
C ARG A 268 7.77 0.70 8.50
N GLY A 269 8.71 -0.18 8.11
CA GLY A 269 8.49 -1.25 7.14
C GLY A 269 8.54 -0.84 5.66
N LYS A 270 8.87 0.41 5.33
CA LYS A 270 8.94 0.90 3.93
C LYS A 270 10.34 1.48 3.63
N PRO A 271 11.14 0.88 2.71
CA PRO A 271 12.44 1.43 2.29
C PRO A 271 12.26 2.79 1.60
N SER A 272 13.18 3.72 1.83
CA SER A 272 13.23 5.05 1.19
C SER A 272 14.67 5.56 1.24
N ALA A 273 15.02 6.51 0.38
CA ALA A 273 16.20 7.34 0.65
C ALA A 273 15.99 8.09 1.98
N ALA A 274 17.03 8.09 2.79
CA ALA A 274 17.11 8.78 4.07
C ALA A 274 18.47 9.44 4.20
N MET A 275 18.52 10.57 4.90
CA MET A 275 19.76 11.28 5.16
C MET A 275 20.29 10.89 6.54
N VAL A 276 21.51 10.36 6.57
CA VAL A 276 22.19 9.95 7.80
C VAL A 276 23.25 11.00 8.10
N TYR A 277 23.17 11.65 9.26
CA TYR A 277 24.18 12.60 9.69
C TYR A 277 25.49 11.88 10.05
N ASP A 278 26.62 12.44 9.63
CA ASP A 278 27.92 11.81 9.85
C ASP A 278 28.34 11.84 11.32
N GLN A 279 27.92 12.88 12.06
CA GLN A 279 28.37 13.16 13.43
C GLN A 279 27.23 13.26 14.44
N LEU A 280 25.98 13.15 14.01
CA LEU A 280 24.80 13.19 14.88
C LEU A 280 24.06 11.85 14.81
N PRO A 281 23.51 11.33 15.92
CA PRO A 281 22.73 10.10 15.92
C PRO A 281 21.31 10.38 15.42
N VAL A 282 21.21 10.91 14.21
CA VAL A 282 19.99 11.40 13.57
C VAL A 282 19.89 10.81 12.17
N ILE A 283 18.70 10.34 11.82
CA ILE A 283 18.33 9.93 10.47
C ILE A 283 17.08 10.70 10.06
N ASP A 284 17.15 11.45 8.97
CA ASP A 284 15.98 12.11 8.39
C ASP A 284 15.38 11.20 7.32
N HIS A 285 14.14 10.74 7.52
CA HIS A 285 13.41 9.92 6.56
C HIS A 285 12.51 10.78 5.69
N PHE A 286 12.48 10.51 4.38
CA PHE A 286 11.76 11.32 3.40
C PHE A 286 10.64 10.54 2.72
N ARG A 287 9.52 11.23 2.48
CA ARG A 287 8.39 10.75 1.69
C ARG A 287 7.90 11.84 0.74
N ARG A 288 7.45 11.41 -0.44
CA ARG A 288 7.01 12.31 -1.51
C ARG A 288 5.58 12.77 -1.26
N ILE A 289 5.34 14.08 -1.10
CA ILE A 289 4.00 14.67 -1.29
C ILE A 289 3.86 15.02 -2.77
N THR A 290 4.78 15.81 -3.31
CA THR A 290 4.90 16.13 -4.75
C THR A 290 6.35 15.98 -5.19
N ASP A 291 6.65 16.18 -6.48
CA ASP A 291 8.03 16.14 -6.98
C ASP A 291 8.92 17.28 -6.39
N ASP A 292 8.29 18.30 -5.81
CA ASP A 292 8.94 19.49 -5.25
C ASP A 292 8.63 19.72 -3.76
N VAL A 293 7.86 18.85 -3.12
CA VAL A 293 7.54 18.94 -1.69
C VAL A 293 7.64 17.57 -1.02
N LEU A 294 8.44 17.49 0.04
CA LEU A 294 8.65 16.28 0.82
C LEU A 294 8.13 16.46 2.25
N LEU A 295 7.47 15.42 2.76
CA LEU A 295 7.24 15.26 4.19
C LEU A 295 8.39 14.47 4.79
N CYS A 296 8.92 14.96 5.90
CA CYS A 296 10.12 14.43 6.52
C CYS A 296 9.86 14.14 8.01
N VAL A 297 10.51 13.10 8.51
CA VAL A 297 10.54 12.79 9.95
C VAL A 297 11.98 12.61 10.40
N MET A 298 12.34 13.27 11.48
CA MET A 298 13.65 13.14 12.12
C MET A 298 13.59 12.03 13.17
N ASP A 299 14.30 10.92 12.91
CA ASP A 299 14.56 9.86 13.89
C ASP A 299 15.88 10.16 14.62
N LYS A 300 15.75 10.67 15.85
CA LYS A 300 16.89 11.05 16.70
C LYS A 300 16.99 10.10 17.88
N LYS A 301 18.12 9.42 17.99
CA LYS A 301 18.37 8.49 19.10
C LYS A 301 18.22 9.20 20.46
N GLY A 302 17.32 8.68 21.30
CA GLY A 302 17.09 9.17 22.66
C GLY A 302 15.96 10.19 22.79
N ASP A 303 15.36 10.61 21.68
CA ASP A 303 14.16 11.44 21.67
C ASP A 303 12.93 10.53 21.45
N PRO A 304 11.94 10.47 22.36
CA PRO A 304 10.79 9.58 22.23
C PRO A 304 9.72 10.09 21.25
N ALA A 305 9.84 11.34 20.76
CA ALA A 305 8.87 11.95 19.87
C ALA A 305 9.44 12.18 18.47
N ASP A 306 8.68 11.77 17.46
CA ASP A 306 9.00 12.03 16.05
C ASP A 306 8.81 13.53 15.74
N PHE A 307 9.88 14.19 15.28
CA PHE A 307 9.82 15.57 14.81
C PHE A 307 9.57 15.61 13.31
N TYR A 308 8.42 16.17 12.90
CA TYR A 308 8.03 16.30 11.50
C TYR A 308 8.40 17.68 10.95
N PHE A 309 8.95 17.68 9.74
CA PHE A 309 9.30 18.88 8.99
C PHE A 309 9.03 18.65 7.51
N HIS A 310 9.07 19.72 6.72
CA HIS A 310 8.92 19.61 5.27
C HIS A 310 10.13 20.20 4.54
N LEU A 311 10.32 19.78 3.30
CA LEU A 311 11.29 20.33 2.38
C LEU A 311 10.60 20.72 1.08
N THR A 312 10.78 21.96 0.65
CA THR A 312 10.27 22.49 -0.62
C THR A 312 11.43 22.81 -1.54
N ARG A 313 11.43 22.29 -2.77
CA ARG A 313 12.53 22.48 -3.72
C ARG A 313 12.71 23.96 -4.05
N VAL A 314 13.95 24.41 -4.05
CA VAL A 314 14.33 25.74 -4.54
C VAL A 314 14.57 25.65 -6.05
N PRO A 315 13.93 26.50 -6.87
CA PRO A 315 14.12 26.53 -8.32
C PRO A 315 15.57 26.78 -8.77
#